data_AF-A0A533UJJ1-F1
#
_entry.id   AF-A0A533UJJ1-F1
#
_cell.length_a   1.000
_cell.length_b   1.000
_cell.length_c   1.000
_cell.angle_alpha   90.00
_cell.angle_beta   90.00
_cell.angle_gamma   90.00
#
_symmetry.space_group_name_H-M   'P 1'
#
loop_
_entity.id
_entity.type
_entity.pdbx_description
1 polymer ?
#
loop_
_entity_poly.entity_id
_entity_poly.type
_entity_poly.pdbx_seq_one_letter_code
_entity_poly.pdbx_strand_id
1 'polypeptide(L)'
;MSSKLVASLKYYGISPWELEVLYGLLNGMFRVEEHPDPQQYEDYPTMLDIALPLAFNEAFFKWFGISRWDKVKGLLKELKRRRGSGRTLRIFIRFFGSPNIIFIVDLLENSWFNTAIDKIDFVLELLPFQLDPRKIPQNIIDVIYEFDETTGKWNLHTEDSQHTYVFSQNEWKLT
;
A
#
# COMPACT_ATOMS: atom_id res chain seq x y z
N MET A 1 -9.13 -4.29 -29.37
CA MET A 1 -8.93 -3.29 -28.30
C MET A 1 -8.40 -4.04 -27.09
N SER A 2 -7.22 -3.70 -26.57
CA SER A 2 -6.71 -4.34 -25.35
C SER A 2 -7.58 -3.87 -24.18
N SER A 3 -8.21 -4.81 -23.46
CA SER A 3 -8.98 -4.49 -22.26
C SER A 3 -8.04 -3.95 -21.18
N LYS A 4 -8.33 -2.78 -20.61
CA LYS A 4 -7.56 -2.24 -19.49
C LYS A 4 -7.52 -3.22 -18.32
N LEU A 5 -6.38 -3.30 -17.63
CA LEU A 5 -6.25 -4.03 -16.37
C LEU A 5 -7.22 -3.46 -15.33
N VAL A 6 -7.67 -4.30 -14.39
CA VAL A 6 -8.69 -3.96 -13.40
C VAL A 6 -8.04 -3.60 -12.06
N ALA A 7 -8.17 -2.34 -11.65
CA ALA A 7 -7.85 -1.91 -10.29
C ALA A 7 -9.11 -1.94 -9.43
N SER A 8 -8.98 -2.32 -8.16
CA SER A 8 -10.08 -2.41 -7.22
C SER A 8 -9.90 -1.39 -6.11
N LEU A 9 -10.99 -0.68 -5.78
CA LEU A 9 -11.07 0.28 -4.68
C LEU A 9 -12.10 -0.22 -3.69
N LYS A 10 -11.67 -0.59 -2.49
CA LYS A 10 -12.55 -1.00 -1.40
C LYS A 10 -12.47 0.03 -0.27
N TYR A 11 -13.60 0.53 0.23
CA TYR A 11 -13.57 1.71 1.11
C TYR A 11 -14.80 1.87 2.01
N TYR A 12 -14.62 2.62 3.10
CA TYR A 12 -15.68 3.26 3.88
C TYR A 12 -15.16 4.52 4.57
N GLY A 13 -16.06 5.44 4.92
CA GLY A 13 -15.66 6.72 5.55
C GLY A 13 -14.91 7.69 4.61
N ILE A 14 -14.96 7.44 3.30
CA ILE A 14 -14.41 8.32 2.25
C ILE A 14 -15.56 9.09 1.60
N SER A 15 -15.39 10.39 1.42
CA SER A 15 -16.39 11.23 0.75
C SER A 15 -16.45 10.96 -0.77
N PRO A 16 -17.61 11.17 -1.44
CA PRO A 16 -17.73 10.98 -2.89
C PRO A 16 -16.69 11.76 -3.69
N TRP A 17 -16.41 13.01 -3.31
CA TRP A 17 -15.39 13.83 -3.99
C TRP A 17 -13.97 13.26 -3.85
N GLU A 18 -13.60 12.75 -2.68
CA GLU A 18 -12.29 12.10 -2.48
C GLU A 18 -12.14 10.87 -3.37
N LEU A 19 -13.21 10.08 -3.53
CA LEU A 19 -13.25 8.92 -4.43
C LEU A 19 -13.17 9.32 -5.89
N GLU A 20 -13.90 10.35 -6.33
CA GLU A 20 -13.85 10.85 -7.71
C GLU A 20 -12.43 11.30 -8.10
N VAL A 21 -11.72 11.98 -7.19
CA VAL A 21 -10.32 12.38 -7.43
C VAL A 21 -9.42 11.16 -7.58
N LEU A 22 -9.55 10.16 -6.70
CA LEU A 22 -8.79 8.92 -6.81
C LEU A 22 -9.12 8.16 -8.10
N TYR A 23 -10.40 8.03 -8.42
CA TYR A 23 -10.89 7.41 -9.65
C TYR A 23 -10.30 8.10 -10.88
N GLY A 24 -10.30 9.44 -10.93
CA GLY A 24 -9.69 10.22 -12.00
C GLY A 24 -8.19 9.98 -12.17
N LEU A 25 -7.47 9.72 -11.07
CA LEU A 25 -6.05 9.38 -11.13
C LEU A 25 -5.82 7.96 -11.68
N LEU A 26 -6.73 7.01 -11.44
CA LEU A 26 -6.56 5.60 -11.83
C LEU A 26 -7.19 5.25 -13.19
N ASN A 27 -8.36 5.80 -13.52
CA ASN A 27 -9.18 5.41 -14.68
C ASN A 27 -8.51 5.63 -16.05
N GLY A 28 -7.50 6.52 -16.10
CA GLY A 28 -6.71 6.74 -17.30
C GLY A 28 -5.91 5.50 -17.69
N MET A 29 -5.46 4.74 -16.68
CA MET A 29 -4.57 3.58 -16.83
C MET A 29 -5.29 2.25 -16.62
N PHE A 30 -6.30 2.23 -15.75
CA PHE A 30 -7.02 1.03 -15.34
C PHE A 30 -8.52 1.15 -15.65
N ARG A 31 -9.21 0.01 -15.72
CA ARG A 31 -10.63 -0.05 -15.39
C ARG A 31 -10.71 -0.10 -13.86
N VAL A 32 -11.46 0.80 -13.24
CA VAL A 32 -11.56 0.86 -11.78
C VAL A 32 -12.89 0.24 -11.36
N GLU A 33 -12.83 -0.71 -10.44
CA GLU A 33 -14.00 -1.33 -9.80
C GLU A 33 -14.08 -0.82 -8.35
N GLU A 34 -15.22 -0.24 -8.01
CA GLU A 34 -15.48 0.34 -6.69
C GLU A 34 -16.33 -0.62 -5.85
N HIS A 35 -15.89 -0.87 -4.62
CA HIS A 35 -16.52 -1.77 -3.67
C HIS A 35 -16.71 -1.04 -2.34
N PRO A 36 -17.81 -0.31 -2.16
CA PRO A 36 -18.18 0.20 -0.85
C PRO A 36 -18.24 -0.97 0.14
N ASP A 37 -17.54 -0.86 1.27
CA ASP A 37 -17.53 -1.88 2.31
C ASP A 37 -18.35 -1.40 3.52
N PRO A 38 -19.51 -2.00 3.82
CA PRO A 38 -20.25 -1.64 5.01
C PRO A 38 -19.58 -2.16 6.29
N GLN A 39 -18.64 -3.10 6.20
CA GLN A 39 -17.95 -3.67 7.35
C GLN A 39 -16.82 -2.75 7.81
N GLN A 40 -17.08 -2.03 8.90
CA GLN A 40 -16.07 -1.19 9.54
C GLN A 40 -15.10 -2.05 10.33
N TYR A 41 -13.79 -1.83 10.15
CA TYR A 41 -12.80 -2.32 11.10
C TYR A 41 -12.95 -1.49 12.38
N GLU A 42 -13.22 -2.16 13.51
CA GLU A 42 -13.61 -1.49 14.77
C GLU A 42 -12.62 -0.41 15.24
N ASP A 43 -11.35 -0.53 14.87
CA ASP A 43 -10.30 0.42 15.25
C ASP A 43 -10.20 1.69 14.38
N TYR A 44 -10.83 1.74 13.20
CA TYR A 44 -10.66 2.85 12.26
C TYR A 44 -11.99 3.28 11.62
N PRO A 45 -12.42 4.56 11.77
CA PRO A 45 -13.67 5.07 11.19
C PRO A 45 -13.57 5.34 9.68
N THR A 46 -12.37 5.32 9.11
CA THR A 46 -12.15 5.40 7.66
C THR A 46 -11.16 4.33 7.21
N MET A 47 -11.47 3.67 6.10
CA MET A 47 -10.56 2.76 5.41
C MET A 47 -10.59 2.97 3.90
N LEU A 48 -9.41 2.87 3.29
CA LEU A 48 -9.25 2.85 1.84
C LEU A 48 -8.25 1.77 1.45
N ASP A 49 -8.69 0.80 0.65
CA ASP A 49 -7.89 -0.28 0.10
C ASP A 49 -7.82 -0.12 -1.42
N ILE A 50 -6.61 0.10 -1.91
CA ILE A 50 -6.29 0.31 -3.33
C ILE A 50 -5.53 -0.92 -3.81
N ALA A 51 -6.18 -1.77 -4.60
CA ALA A 51 -5.56 -2.94 -5.20
C ALA A 51 -5.23 -2.70 -6.68
N LEU A 52 -3.94 -2.69 -6.99
CA LEU A 52 -3.39 -2.48 -8.32
C LEU A 52 -2.98 -3.83 -8.93
N PRO A 53 -3.43 -4.14 -10.16
CA PRO A 53 -3.20 -5.42 -10.83
C PRO A 53 -1.80 -5.48 -11.48
N LEU A 54 -0.79 -4.94 -10.81
CA LEU A 54 0.58 -4.83 -11.28
C LEU A 54 1.54 -4.98 -10.11
N ALA A 55 2.72 -5.54 -10.39
CA ALA A 55 3.76 -5.69 -9.39
C ALA A 55 4.40 -4.33 -9.06
N PHE A 56 4.79 -4.14 -7.80
CA PHE A 56 5.53 -2.97 -7.36
C PHE A 56 6.98 -3.07 -7.84
N ASN A 57 7.28 -2.45 -8.97
CA ASN A 57 8.62 -2.48 -9.59
C ASN A 57 8.85 -1.23 -10.48
N GLU A 58 10.06 -1.11 -11.07
CA GLU A 58 10.38 0.01 -11.96
C GLU A 58 9.45 0.12 -13.17
N ALA A 59 8.96 -1.00 -13.71
CA ALA A 59 8.08 -0.99 -14.87
C ALA A 59 6.73 -0.34 -14.53
N PHE A 60 6.20 -0.59 -13.32
CA PHE A 60 5.03 0.11 -12.82
C PHE A 60 5.25 1.63 -12.81
N PHE A 61 6.33 2.13 -12.22
CA PHE A 61 6.58 3.58 -12.13
C PHE A 61 6.81 4.23 -13.50
N LYS A 62 7.51 3.54 -14.42
CA LYS A 62 7.70 4.00 -15.80
C LYS A 62 6.37 4.09 -16.55
N TRP A 63 5.48 3.12 -16.37
CA TRP A 63 4.20 3.06 -17.06
C TRP A 63 3.13 3.96 -16.42
N PHE A 64 2.99 3.93 -15.10
CA PHE A 64 2.00 4.71 -14.35
C PHE A 64 2.35 6.20 -14.31
N GLY A 65 3.66 6.50 -14.28
CA GLY A 65 4.23 7.83 -14.31
C GLY A 65 4.37 8.46 -12.92
N ILE A 66 5.56 9.01 -12.64
CA ILE A 66 5.92 9.64 -11.37
C ILE A 66 4.94 10.75 -10.99
N SER A 67 4.58 11.63 -11.93
CA SER A 67 3.65 12.73 -11.66
C SER A 67 2.25 12.26 -11.22
N ARG A 68 1.76 11.14 -11.77
CA ARG A 68 0.47 10.56 -11.38
C ARG A 68 0.57 9.92 -10.00
N TRP A 69 1.66 9.20 -9.74
CA TRP A 69 1.96 8.62 -8.44
C TRP A 69 2.07 9.67 -7.33
N ASP A 70 2.75 10.79 -7.57
CA ASP A 70 2.84 11.90 -6.62
C ASP A 70 1.48 12.51 -6.30
N LYS A 71 0.55 12.57 -7.28
CA LYS A 71 -0.83 13.00 -7.04
C LYS A 71 -1.61 12.00 -6.19
N VAL A 72 -1.41 10.70 -6.40
CA VAL A 72 -1.99 9.65 -5.52
C VAL A 72 -1.48 9.84 -4.09
N LYS A 73 -0.17 9.92 -3.90
CA LYS A 73 0.45 10.19 -2.59
C LYS A 73 -0.09 11.48 -1.96
N GLY A 74 -0.20 12.55 -2.73
CA GLY A 74 -0.75 13.83 -2.29
C GLY A 74 -2.20 13.72 -1.80
N LEU A 75 -3.04 12.97 -2.51
CA LEU A 75 -4.41 12.69 -2.08
C LEU A 75 -4.44 11.92 -0.76
N LEU A 76 -3.63 10.87 -0.61
CA LEU A 76 -3.57 10.08 0.63
C LEU A 76 -3.17 10.93 1.84
N LYS A 77 -2.19 11.82 1.68
CA LYS A 77 -1.79 12.78 2.73
C LYS A 77 -2.91 13.77 3.05
N GLU A 78 -3.63 14.26 2.04
CA GLU A 78 -4.77 15.15 2.23
C GLU A 78 -5.92 14.46 2.98
N LEU A 79 -6.18 13.16 2.70
CA LEU A 79 -7.15 12.36 3.44
C LEU A 79 -6.81 12.33 4.93
N LYS A 80 -5.55 12.08 5.27
CA LYS A 80 -5.08 12.09 6.66
C LYS A 80 -5.18 13.49 7.28
N ARG A 81 -4.72 14.52 6.59
CA ARG A 81 -4.74 15.92 7.07
C ARG A 81 -6.15 16.38 7.47
N ARG A 82 -7.16 16.03 6.67
CA ARG A 82 -8.57 16.39 6.94
C ARG A 82 -9.17 15.63 8.12
N ARG A 83 -8.66 14.42 8.40
CA ARG A 83 -9.14 13.55 9.48
C ARG A 83 -8.42 13.78 10.80
N GLY A 84 -7.25 14.42 10.77
CA GLY A 84 -6.46 14.73 11.97
C GLY A 84 -5.65 13.54 12.49
N SER A 85 -5.00 13.76 13.63
CA SER A 85 -4.20 12.73 14.31
C SER A 85 -5.08 11.66 14.99
N GLY A 86 -4.49 10.53 15.35
CA GLY A 86 -5.17 9.38 15.96
C GLY A 86 -5.59 8.31 14.94
N ARG A 87 -6.32 7.29 15.43
CA ARG A 87 -6.80 6.15 14.63
C ARG A 87 -8.00 6.54 13.77
N THR A 88 -7.76 7.40 12.79
CA THR A 88 -8.81 8.02 11.97
C THR A 88 -8.88 7.46 10.56
N LEU A 89 -7.77 6.90 10.06
CA LEU A 89 -7.61 6.44 8.69
C LEU A 89 -6.64 5.26 8.65
N ARG A 90 -7.06 4.20 7.97
CA ARG A 90 -6.19 3.08 7.58
C ARG A 90 -6.21 2.92 6.07
N ILE A 91 -5.04 2.89 5.45
CA ILE A 91 -4.89 2.71 4.01
C ILE A 91 -4.13 1.41 3.73
N PHE A 92 -4.62 0.65 2.76
CA PHE A 92 -3.93 -0.48 2.16
C PHE A 92 -3.59 -0.11 0.72
N ILE A 93 -2.33 -0.27 0.31
CA ILE A 93 -1.92 -0.15 -1.09
C ILE A 93 -1.35 -1.50 -1.50
N ARG A 94 -2.06 -2.21 -2.36
CA ARG A 94 -1.73 -3.58 -2.77
C ARG A 94 -1.26 -3.60 -4.22
N PHE A 95 -0.19 -4.33 -4.45
CA PHE A 95 0.39 -4.58 -5.77
C PHE A 95 0.41 -6.08 -6.02
N PHE A 96 -0.28 -6.53 -7.06
CA PHE A 96 -0.32 -7.95 -7.41
C PHE A 96 0.93 -8.38 -8.17
N GLY A 97 1.59 -9.42 -7.67
CA GLY A 97 2.89 -9.85 -8.16
C GLY A 97 3.26 -11.25 -7.69
N SER A 98 4.56 -11.52 -7.59
CA SER A 98 5.08 -12.77 -7.05
C SER A 98 6.31 -12.47 -6.20
N PRO A 99 6.15 -12.18 -4.89
CA PRO A 99 4.89 -12.14 -4.13
C PRO A 99 4.07 -10.86 -4.36
N ASN A 100 2.84 -10.82 -3.84
CA ASN A 100 2.10 -9.57 -3.70
C ASN A 100 2.77 -8.68 -2.65
N ILE A 101 2.70 -7.36 -2.84
CA ILE A 101 3.23 -6.38 -1.89
C ILE A 101 2.08 -5.54 -1.36
N ILE A 102 1.98 -5.44 -0.04
CA ILE A 102 0.95 -4.67 0.66
C ILE A 102 1.61 -3.65 1.56
N PHE A 103 1.33 -2.36 1.33
CA PHE A 103 1.69 -1.30 2.28
C PHE A 103 0.48 -1.02 3.17
N ILE A 104 0.67 -1.12 4.48
CA ILE A 104 -0.33 -0.71 5.48
C ILE A 104 0.11 0.64 6.06
N VAL A 105 -0.76 1.65 5.94
CA VAL A 105 -0.51 3.01 6.43
C VAL A 105 -1.64 3.40 7.39
N ASP A 106 -1.38 3.36 8.68
CA ASP A 106 -2.35 3.67 9.74
C ASP A 106 -1.78 4.52 10.89
N LEU A 107 -0.68 5.23 10.60
CA LEU A 107 0.07 6.06 11.54
C LEU A 107 -0.83 7.12 12.20
N LEU A 108 -0.64 7.29 13.50
CA LEU A 108 -1.48 8.19 14.30
C LEU A 108 -1.16 9.65 13.98
N GLU A 109 0.12 9.99 13.88
CA GLU A 109 0.57 11.36 13.64
C GLU A 109 0.68 11.70 12.15
N ASN A 110 0.27 12.93 11.80
CA ASN A 110 0.29 13.42 10.43
C ASN A 110 1.70 13.46 9.82
N SER A 111 2.71 13.81 10.62
CA SER A 111 4.10 13.86 10.16
C SER A 111 4.64 12.47 9.80
N TRP A 112 4.36 11.47 10.63
CA TRP A 112 4.77 10.09 10.37
C TRP A 112 4.00 9.47 9.21
N PHE A 113 2.69 9.72 9.14
CA PHE A 113 1.88 9.32 7.99
C PHE A 113 2.44 9.88 6.68
N ASN A 114 2.71 11.19 6.61
CA ASN A 114 3.26 11.82 5.41
C ASN A 114 4.64 11.23 5.04
N THR A 115 5.48 11.01 6.06
CA THR A 115 6.81 10.42 5.90
C THR A 115 6.72 8.99 5.35
N ALA A 116 5.80 8.17 5.88
CA ALA A 116 5.57 6.81 5.42
C ALA A 116 5.17 6.79 3.93
N ILE A 117 4.19 7.62 3.55
CA ILE A 117 3.73 7.77 2.16
C ILE A 117 4.86 8.20 1.22
N ASP A 118 5.67 9.19 1.61
CA ASP A 118 6.83 9.61 0.81
C ASP A 118 7.88 8.52 0.68
N LYS A 119 8.04 7.69 1.71
CA LYS A 119 9.09 6.68 1.74
C LYS A 119 8.76 5.39 1.01
N ILE A 120 7.54 5.22 0.50
CA ILE A 120 7.15 4.02 -0.28
C ILE A 120 8.11 3.83 -1.46
N ASP A 121 8.51 4.90 -2.14
CA ASP A 121 9.31 4.82 -3.37
C ASP A 121 10.70 4.23 -3.09
N PHE A 122 11.29 4.52 -1.92
CA PHE A 122 12.60 3.95 -1.54
C PHE A 122 12.56 2.45 -1.34
N VAL A 123 11.39 1.86 -1.07
CA VAL A 123 11.26 0.40 -0.94
C VAL A 123 11.63 -0.30 -2.25
N LEU A 124 11.43 0.36 -3.40
CA LEU A 124 11.82 -0.16 -4.71
C LEU A 124 13.30 -0.55 -4.77
N GLU A 125 14.17 0.26 -4.16
CA GLU A 125 15.62 0.03 -4.12
C GLU A 125 16.00 -1.13 -3.19
N LEU A 126 15.12 -1.47 -2.25
CA LEU A 126 15.36 -2.52 -1.25
C LEU A 126 14.86 -3.89 -1.70
N LEU A 127 13.93 -3.95 -2.66
CA LEU A 127 13.32 -5.20 -3.14
C LEU A 127 14.33 -6.28 -3.53
N PRO A 128 15.43 -6.01 -4.25
CA PRO A 128 16.37 -7.06 -4.65
C PRO A 128 17.04 -7.77 -3.47
N PHE A 129 17.13 -7.09 -2.32
CA PHE A 129 17.73 -7.64 -1.12
C PHE A 129 16.70 -8.31 -0.20
N GLN A 130 15.52 -7.69 -0.11
CA GLN A 130 14.41 -8.13 0.75
C GLN A 130 13.68 -9.35 0.19
N LEU A 131 13.50 -9.38 -1.14
CA LEU A 131 12.76 -10.42 -1.87
C LEU A 131 13.70 -11.29 -2.72
N ASP A 132 14.95 -11.46 -2.31
CA ASP A 132 15.87 -12.40 -2.96
C ASP A 132 15.23 -13.80 -2.96
N PRO A 133 14.99 -14.43 -4.14
CA PRO A 133 14.36 -15.74 -4.23
C PRO A 133 15.11 -16.84 -3.47
N ARG A 134 16.39 -16.62 -3.14
CA ARG A 134 17.22 -17.56 -2.36
C ARG A 134 17.02 -17.41 -0.85
N LYS A 135 16.42 -16.31 -0.38
CA LYS A 135 16.28 -15.97 1.03
C LYS A 135 14.83 -15.93 1.51
N ILE A 136 13.91 -15.54 0.63
CA ILE A 136 12.49 -15.44 0.98
C ILE A 136 11.95 -16.83 1.37
N PRO A 137 11.07 -16.93 2.40
CA PRO A 137 10.42 -18.18 2.72
C PRO A 137 9.65 -18.75 1.51
N GLN A 138 9.50 -20.07 1.46
CA GLN A 138 8.79 -20.72 0.35
C GLN A 138 7.28 -20.48 0.45
N ASN A 139 6.60 -20.43 -0.71
CA ASN A 139 5.14 -20.34 -0.83
C ASN A 139 4.51 -19.08 -0.20
N ILE A 140 5.28 -17.99 -0.08
CA ILE A 140 4.75 -16.70 0.35
C ILE A 140 3.88 -16.10 -0.76
N ILE A 141 2.64 -15.79 -0.41
CA ILE A 141 1.67 -15.12 -1.29
C ILE A 141 1.77 -13.61 -1.13
N ASP A 142 1.74 -13.14 0.11
CA ASP A 142 1.67 -11.73 0.47
C ASP A 142 2.85 -11.33 1.33
N VAL A 143 3.43 -10.19 1.00
CA VAL A 143 4.49 -9.56 1.78
C VAL A 143 4.00 -8.19 2.24
N ILE A 144 4.08 -7.95 3.55
CA ILE A 144 3.45 -6.80 4.21
C ILE A 144 4.54 -5.84 4.69
N TYR A 145 4.40 -4.58 4.28
CA TYR A 145 5.19 -3.47 4.75
C TYR A 145 4.39 -2.63 5.75
N GLU A 146 4.96 -2.43 6.93
CA GLU A 146 4.46 -1.54 7.98
C GLU A 146 5.52 -0.52 8.35
N PHE A 147 5.12 0.73 8.53
CA PHE A 147 6.06 1.81 8.83
C PHE A 147 6.33 1.91 10.32
N ASP A 148 7.59 1.80 10.71
CA ASP A 148 8.04 1.95 12.09
C ASP A 148 8.45 3.39 12.36
N GLU A 149 7.68 4.08 13.19
CA GLU A 149 7.90 5.47 13.60
C GLU A 149 9.23 5.66 14.37
N THR A 150 9.71 4.63 15.06
CA THR A 150 10.94 4.70 15.86
C THR A 150 12.17 4.72 14.97
N THR A 151 12.20 3.86 13.95
CA THR A 151 13.33 3.77 13.03
C THR A 151 13.15 4.63 11.78
N GLY A 152 11.93 5.10 11.52
CA GLY A 152 11.55 5.84 10.33
C GLY A 152 11.67 5.02 9.04
N LYS A 153 11.47 3.69 9.13
CA LYS A 153 11.65 2.75 8.02
C LYS A 153 10.41 1.90 7.81
N TRP A 154 10.25 1.43 6.58
CA TRP A 154 9.31 0.36 6.26
C TRP A 154 9.91 -0.98 6.69
N ASN A 155 9.32 -1.59 7.72
CA ASN A 155 9.63 -2.93 8.15
C ASN A 155 8.79 -3.93 7.37
N LEU A 156 9.36 -5.12 7.18
CA LEU A 156 8.83 -6.12 6.28
C LEU A 156 8.56 -7.42 7.04
N HIS A 157 7.35 -7.94 6.88
CA HIS A 157 6.98 -9.26 7.39
C HIS A 157 6.12 -10.01 6.37
N THR A 158 5.96 -11.31 6.61
CA THR A 158 5.07 -12.17 5.84
C THR A 158 4.51 -13.25 6.76
N GLU A 159 3.33 -13.75 6.42
CA GLU A 159 2.67 -14.80 7.18
C GLU A 159 2.34 -15.98 6.26
N ASP A 160 2.56 -17.19 6.74
CA ASP A 160 1.95 -18.40 6.18
C ASP A 160 0.86 -18.93 7.14
N SER A 161 0.24 -20.07 6.83
CA SER A 161 -0.83 -20.64 7.66
C SER A 161 -0.45 -20.94 9.12
N GLN A 162 0.83 -20.97 9.46
CA GLN A 162 1.36 -21.42 10.75
C GLN A 162 2.41 -20.48 11.35
N HIS A 163 3.03 -19.61 10.56
CA HIS A 163 4.22 -18.87 10.93
C HIS A 163 4.19 -17.42 10.45
N THR A 164 4.70 -16.52 11.30
CA THR A 164 5.06 -15.16 10.92
C THR A 164 6.57 -15.07 10.75
N TYR A 165 7.02 -14.47 9.64
CA TYR A 165 8.42 -14.20 9.36
C TYR A 165 8.65 -12.70 9.28
N VAL A 166 9.75 -12.24 9.89
CA VAL A 166 10.17 -10.84 9.85
C VAL A 166 11.53 -10.73 9.16
N PHE A 167 11.69 -9.75 8.27
CA PHE A 167 12.96 -9.46 7.64
C PHE A 167 13.81 -8.54 8.53
N SER A 168 14.97 -9.01 8.99
CA SER A 168 15.90 -8.22 9.77
C SER A 168 17.34 -8.61 9.46
N GLN A 169 18.27 -7.65 9.51
CA GLN A 169 19.69 -7.89 9.27
C GLN A 169 19.99 -8.60 7.93
N ASN A 170 19.21 -8.29 6.88
CA ASN A 170 19.33 -8.88 5.53
C ASN A 170 18.95 -10.37 5.43
N GLU A 171 18.17 -10.87 6.39
CA GLU A 171 17.68 -12.26 6.47
C GLU A 171 16.23 -12.32 6.95
N TRP A 172 15.51 -13.35 6.52
CA TRP A 172 14.18 -13.67 7.03
C TRP A 172 14.31 -14.54 8.27
N LYS A 173 13.64 -14.14 9.35
CA LYS A 173 13.65 -14.86 10.64
C LYS A 173 12.24 -15.23 11.03
N LEU A 174 12.08 -16.44 11.55
CA LEU A 174 10.84 -16.89 12.17
C LEU A 174 10.64 -16.15 13.50
N THR A 175 9.43 -15.67 13.75
CA THR A 175 9.01 -15.00 15.00
C THR A 175 8.23 -15.92 15.92
#